data_AF-A0A849Z6E0-F1
#
_entry.id   AF-A0A849Z6E0-F1
#
_cell.length_a   1.000
_cell.length_b   1.000
_cell.length_c   1.000
_cell.angle_alpha   90.00
_cell.angle_beta   90.00
_cell.angle_gamma   90.00
#
_symmetry.space_group_name_H-M   'P 1'
#
loop_
_entity.id
_entity.type
_entity.pdbx_description
1 polymer ?
#
loop_
_entity_poly.entity_id
_entity_poly.type
_entity_poly.pdbx_seq_one_letter_code
_entity_poly.pdbx_strand_id
1 'polypeptide(L)'
;MDDRFQGSGDAATRRDILALLASGAALTSGQACFDPPREKILPYVKEPPDVVPGVPLWFATSMVIDGYATGLLVGSREGRP
;
A
#
# COMPACT_ATOMS: atom_id res chain seq x y z
N MET A 1 7.53 -36.24 -23.16
CA MET A 1 7.43 -35.17 -22.15
C MET A 1 5.97 -35.23 -21.74
N ASP A 2 5.53 -35.88 -20.66
CA ASP A 2 5.90 -35.64 -19.25
C ASP A 2 5.34 -36.76 -18.34
N ASP A 3 6.19 -37.67 -17.82
CA ASP A 3 5.76 -38.73 -16.88
C ASP A 3 6.68 -38.86 -15.64
N ARG A 4 7.47 -37.82 -15.31
CA ARG A 4 8.51 -37.91 -14.26
C ARG A 4 8.09 -37.40 -12.86
N PHE A 5 6.80 -37.23 -12.58
CA PHE A 5 6.31 -36.70 -11.30
C PHE A 5 5.28 -37.58 -10.59
N GLN A 6 5.29 -38.91 -10.81
CA GLN A 6 4.46 -39.84 -10.05
C GLN A 6 5.22 -40.31 -8.79
N GLY A 7 5.00 -39.61 -7.67
CA GLY A 7 5.42 -40.06 -6.34
C GLY A 7 4.72 -41.38 -5.99
N SER A 8 5.45 -42.48 -6.15
CA SER A 8 5.00 -43.85 -5.92
C SER A 8 5.42 -44.29 -4.51
N GLY A 9 4.46 -44.39 -3.58
CA GLY A 9 4.37 -45.43 -2.54
C GLY A 9 5.50 -45.66 -1.52
N ASP A 10 6.67 -45.05 -1.66
CA ASP A 10 7.83 -45.21 -0.78
C ASP A 10 8.36 -43.81 -0.46
N ALA A 11 8.83 -43.59 0.78
CA ALA A 11 9.06 -42.28 1.40
C ALA A 11 9.59 -41.20 0.43
N ALA A 12 8.89 -40.06 0.35
CA ALA A 12 9.21 -38.96 -0.57
C ALA A 12 10.70 -38.60 -0.55
N THR A 13 11.35 -38.62 -1.72
CA THR A 13 12.78 -38.33 -1.81
C THR A 13 13.02 -36.83 -1.60
N ARG A 14 14.18 -36.45 -1.03
CA ARG A 14 14.58 -35.04 -0.85
C ARG A 14 14.41 -34.19 -2.12
N ARG A 15 14.66 -34.78 -3.30
CA ARG A 15 14.49 -34.11 -4.61
C ARG A 15 13.03 -33.80 -4.93
N ASP A 16 12.10 -34.69 -4.61
CA ASP A 16 10.68 -34.49 -4.90
C ASP A 16 10.11 -33.38 -4.02
N ILE A 17 10.54 -33.35 -2.75
CA ILE A 17 10.19 -32.28 -1.81
C ILE A 17 10.72 -30.93 -2.32
N LEU A 18 11.98 -30.89 -2.75
CA LEU A 18 12.58 -29.67 -3.29
C LEU A 18 11.94 -29.22 -4.62
N ALA A 19 11.54 -30.17 -5.47
CA ALA A 19 10.91 -29.86 -6.75
C ALA A 19 9.49 -29.31 -6.58
N LEU A 20 8.72 -29.83 -5.60
CA LEU A 20 7.42 -29.27 -5.21
C LEU A 20 7.54 -27.89 -4.55
N LEU A 21 8.57 -27.69 -3.71
CA LEU A 21 8.87 -26.38 -3.11
C LEU A 21 9.26 -25.34 -4.18
N ALA A 22 10.06 -25.75 -5.16
CA ALA A 22 10.49 -24.88 -6.25
C ALA A 22 9.32 -24.46 -7.16
N SER A 23 8.41 -25.38 -7.49
CA SER A 23 7.23 -25.04 -8.30
C SER A 23 6.25 -24.12 -7.55
N GLY A 24 6.03 -24.36 -6.25
CA GLY A 24 5.21 -23.48 -5.41
C GLY A 24 5.81 -22.07 -5.27
N ALA A 25 7.11 -21.99 -5.00
CA ALA A 25 7.82 -20.70 -4.87
C ALA A 25 7.77 -19.89 -6.17
N ALA A 26 7.96 -20.53 -7.33
CA ALA A 26 7.94 -19.86 -8.63
C ALA A 26 6.58 -19.20 -8.94
N LEU A 27 5.46 -19.82 -8.54
CA LEU A 27 4.12 -19.28 -8.74
C LEU A 27 3.84 -18.06 -7.85
N THR A 28 4.27 -18.09 -6.60
CA THR A 28 4.10 -16.93 -5.69
C THR A 28 5.08 -15.80 -6.00
N SER A 29 6.33 -16.12 -6.37
CA SER A 29 7.31 -15.11 -6.75
C SER A 29 7.06 -14.50 -8.14
N GLY A 30 6.36 -15.19 -9.03
CA GLY A 30 5.94 -14.65 -10.33
C GLY A 30 5.04 -13.42 -10.20
N GLN A 31 4.31 -13.30 -9.08
CA GLN A 31 3.48 -12.15 -8.77
C GLN A 31 4.28 -10.94 -8.26
N ALA A 32 5.60 -11.07 -8.03
CA ALA A 32 6.45 -9.97 -7.56
C ALA A 32 6.66 -8.87 -8.63
N CYS A 33 6.37 -9.16 -9.90
CA CYS A 33 6.42 -8.18 -11.00
C CYS A 33 5.06 -7.54 -11.30
N PHE A 34 4.06 -7.65 -10.41
CA PHE A 34 2.81 -6.88 -10.57
C PHE A 34 3.12 -5.40 -10.40
N ASP A 35 3.11 -4.67 -11.53
CA ASP A 35 3.09 -3.21 -11.52
C ASP A 35 1.69 -2.79 -11.04
N PRO A 36 1.56 -2.19 -9.84
CA PRO A 36 0.27 -1.67 -9.40
C PRO A 36 -0.23 -0.65 -10.44
N PRO A 37 -1.56 -0.48 -10.59
CA PRO A 37 -2.10 0.49 -11.53
C PRO A 37 -1.44 1.86 -11.28
N ARG A 38 -0.86 2.44 -12.33
CA ARG A 38 -0.17 3.73 -12.25
C ARG A 38 -1.13 4.81 -11.77
N GLU A 39 -1.00 5.18 -10.50
CA GLU A 39 -1.75 6.29 -9.94
C GLU A 39 -1.19 7.62 -10.47
N LYS A 40 -2.09 8.53 -10.83
CA LYS A 40 -1.71 9.86 -11.32
C LYS A 40 -1.42 10.76 -10.11
N ILE A 41 -0.16 11.16 -9.96
CA ILE A 41 0.25 12.19 -9.00
C ILE A 41 0.13 13.54 -9.70
N LEU A 42 -0.84 14.36 -9.29
CA LEU A 42 -1.10 15.69 -9.86
C LEU A 42 -0.42 16.76 -9.00
N PRO A 43 0.64 17.43 -9.49
CA PRO A 43 1.30 18.50 -8.75
C PRO A 43 0.47 19.79 -8.77
N TYR A 44 0.77 20.70 -7.84
CA TYR A 44 0.21 22.04 -7.87
C TYR A 44 0.63 22.79 -9.14
N VAL A 45 -0.33 23.41 -9.81
CA VAL A 45 -0.05 24.29 -10.97
C VAL A 45 0.66 25.58 -10.50
N LYS A 46 0.30 26.05 -9.31
CA LYS A 46 0.94 27.17 -8.61
C LYS A 46 1.01 26.82 -7.13
N GLU A 47 2.20 26.63 -6.61
CA GLU A 47 2.40 26.25 -5.21
C GLU A 47 2.11 27.43 -4.27
N PRO A 48 1.24 27.25 -3.26
CA PRO A 48 1.06 28.23 -2.20
C PRO A 48 2.30 28.27 -1.29
N PRO A 49 2.72 29.44 -0.78
CA PRO A 49 3.96 29.58 0.00
C PRO A 49 3.92 28.85 1.35
N ASP A 50 2.74 28.69 1.94
CA ASP A 50 2.58 28.14 3.29
C ASP A 50 2.18 26.65 3.30
N VAL A 51 2.00 26.00 2.15
CA VAL A 51 1.52 24.61 2.05
C VAL A 51 2.65 23.69 1.60
N VAL A 52 3.10 22.81 2.49
CA VAL A 52 4.06 21.75 2.16
C VAL A 52 3.28 20.44 1.93
N PRO A 53 3.30 19.87 0.70
CA PRO A 53 2.60 18.61 0.41
C PRO A 53 3.02 17.50 1.37
N GLY A 54 2.05 16.79 1.93
CA GLY A 54 2.28 15.73 2.91
C GLY A 54 2.43 16.17 4.37
N VAL A 55 2.59 17.46 4.68
CA VAL A 55 2.61 17.99 6.05
C VAL A 55 1.29 18.73 6.35
N PRO A 56 0.52 18.33 7.38
CA PRO A 56 -0.71 19.01 7.73
C PRO A 56 -0.45 20.39 8.35
N LEU A 57 -1.25 21.38 7.98
CA LEU A 57 -1.23 22.72 8.54
C LEU A 57 -2.27 22.83 9.66
N TRP A 58 -1.85 23.33 10.82
CA TRP A 58 -2.72 23.47 11.98
C TRP A 58 -3.20 24.91 12.13
N PHE A 59 -4.52 25.09 12.17
CA PHE A 59 -5.15 26.39 12.39
C PHE A 59 -5.84 26.43 13.76
N ALA A 60 -5.62 27.51 14.50
CA ALA A 60 -6.39 27.81 15.70
C ALA A 60 -7.71 28.46 15.28
N THR A 61 -8.79 27.69 15.31
CA THR A 61 -10.13 28.14 14.92
C THR A 61 -11.09 28.03 16.10
N SER A 62 -12.30 28.55 15.96
CA SER A 62 -13.35 28.40 16.96
C SER A 62 -14.67 28.09 16.28
N MET A 63 -15.47 27.21 16.89
CA MET A 63 -16.83 26.94 16.45
C MET A 63 -17.82 27.42 17.51
N VAL A 64 -18.88 28.12 17.07
CA VAL A 64 -19.95 28.52 17.97
C VAL A 64 -20.93 27.36 18.12
N ILE A 65 -21.04 26.83 19.34
CA ILE A 65 -22.01 25.79 19.70
C ILE A 65 -22.77 26.30 20.92
N ASP A 66 -24.10 26.28 20.84
CA ASP A 66 -24.98 26.71 21.93
C ASP A 66 -24.71 28.14 22.44
N GLY A 67 -24.29 29.04 21.54
CA GLY A 67 -23.97 30.43 21.86
C GLY A 67 -22.59 30.66 22.48
N TYR A 68 -21.79 29.61 22.69
CA TYR A 68 -20.42 29.71 23.20
C TYR A 68 -19.39 29.38 22.10
N ALA A 69 -18.27 30.11 22.10
CA ALA A 69 -17.15 29.83 21.20
C ALA A 69 -16.25 28.74 21.79
N THR A 70 -16.29 27.55 21.20
CA THR A 70 -15.37 26.47 21.54
C THR A 70 -14.12 26.57 20.69
N GLY A 71 -12.95 26.71 21.32
CA GLY A 71 -11.66 26.72 20.63
C GLY A 71 -11.31 25.34 20.08
N LEU A 72 -10.88 25.29 18.82
CA LEU A 72 -10.56 24.07 18.08
C LEU A 72 -9.20 24.21 17.41
N LEU A 73 -8.45 23.12 17.38
CA LEU A 73 -7.24 23.00 16.58
C LEU A 73 -7.56 22.11 15.37
N VAL A 74 -7.66 22.71 14.18
CA VAL A 74 -8.06 22.00 12.96
C VAL A 74 -6.83 21.78 12.08
N GLY A 75 -6.62 20.53 11.66
CA GLY A 75 -5.53 20.16 10.76
C GLY A 75 -6.01 20.14 9.31
N SER A 76 -5.61 21.12 8.51
CA SER A 76 -5.90 21.11 7.08
C SER A 76 -4.81 20.37 6.31
N ARG A 77 -5.23 19.40 5.49
CA ARG A 77 -4.35 18.70 4.54
C ARG A 77 -4.63 19.26 3.15
N GLU A 78 -3.68 20.03 2.63
CA GLU A 78 -3.72 20.52 1.23
C GLU A 78 -5.01 21.32 0.88
N GLY A 79 -5.57 22.02 1.88
CA GLY A 79 -6.81 22.80 1.75
C GLY A 79 -8.10 22.04 2.09
N ARG A 80 -8.02 20.74 2.40
CA ARG A 80 -9.11 19.97 3.01
C ARG A 80 -9.00 20.08 4.54
N PRO A 81 -10.01 20.59 5.26
CA PRO A 81 -10.00 20.66 6.72
C PRO A 81 -10.15 19.28 7.38
#